data_AF-A0A4R4X5N5-F1
#
_entry.id   AF-A0A4R4X5N5-F1
#
_cell.length_a   1.000
_cell.length_b   1.000
_cell.length_c   1.000
_cell.angle_alpha   90.00
_cell.angle_beta   90.00
_cell.angle_gamma   90.00
#
_symmetry.space_group_name_H-M   'P 1'
#
loop_
_entity.id
_entity.type
_entity.pdbx_description
1 polymer ?
#
loop_
_entity_poly.entity_id
_entity_poly.type
_entity_poly.pdbx_seq_one_letter_code
_entity_poly.pdbx_strand_id
1 'polypeptide(L)' 'MGARAPAHLRPGARQPGERELADGYGVAVGTARRAIEELRERGLVVTLASKGSFVVEPD' A
#
# COMPACT_ATOMS: atom_id res chain seq x y z
N MET A 1 -5.07 18.30 5.89
CA MET A 1 -5.50 18.13 4.49
C MET A 1 -4.45 17.26 3.80
N GLY A 2 -4.70 16.02 3.39
CA GLY A 2 -5.85 15.15 3.55
C GLY A 2 -5.40 13.73 3.20
N ALA A 3 -5.66 12.75 4.06
CA ALA A 3 -5.53 11.35 3.67
C ALA A 3 -6.88 10.87 3.17
N ARG A 4 -6.91 10.39 1.94
CA ARG A 4 -8.04 9.64 1.39
C ARG A 4 -7.51 8.31 0.88
N ALA A 5 -7.87 7.24 1.57
CA ALA A 5 -8.00 5.92 0.98
C ALA A 5 -9.44 5.43 1.29
N PRO A 6 -10.14 4.69 0.40
CA PRO A 6 -9.65 4.05 -0.83
C PRO A 6 -10.41 4.49 -2.10
N ALA A 7 -9.67 4.75 -3.17
CA ALA A 7 -10.10 4.30 -4.49
C ALA A 7 -9.57 2.87 -4.66
N HIS A 8 -10.32 1.97 -5.28
CA HIS A 8 -9.77 0.67 -5.69
C HIS A 8 -8.56 0.95 -6.57
N LEU A 9 -7.37 0.61 -6.07
CA LEU A 9 -6.13 0.79 -6.80
C LEU A 9 -6.13 -0.23 -7.94
N ARG A 10 -6.06 0.27 -9.16
CA ARG A 10 -5.92 -0.60 -10.33
C ARG A 10 -4.52 -1.24 -10.33
N PRO A 11 -4.35 -2.43 -10.92
CA PRO A 11 -3.03 -2.95 -11.24
C PRO A 11 -2.16 -1.87 -11.92
N GLY A 12 -0.90 -1.79 -11.51
CA GLY A 12 0.06 -0.75 -11.92
C GLY A 12 -0.02 0.56 -11.14
N ALA A 13 -1.04 0.78 -10.31
CA ALA A 13 -1.12 1.98 -9.47
C ALA A 13 -0.11 1.94 -8.31
N ARG A 14 0.45 3.10 -7.97
CA ARG A 14 1.33 3.24 -6.79
C ARG A 14 0.50 3.09 -5.52
N GLN A 15 0.90 2.15 -4.68
CA GLN A 15 0.33 1.94 -3.36
C GLN A 15 0.82 3.06 -2.41
N PRO A 16 -0.07 3.67 -1.61
CA PRO A 16 0.32 4.72 -0.67
C PRO A 16 1.41 4.26 0.30
N GLY A 17 2.29 5.17 0.71
CA GLY A 17 3.33 4.84 1.70
C GLY A 17 2.73 4.48 3.07
N GLU A 18 3.52 3.83 3.92
CA GLU A 18 3.07 3.36 5.25
C GLU A 18 2.43 4.48 6.09
N ARG A 19 3.00 5.69 6.06
CA ARG A 19 2.45 6.86 6.77
C ARG A 19 1.12 7.34 6.20
N GLU A 20 0.95 7.32 4.88
CA GLU A 20 -0.30 7.75 4.25
C GLU A 20 -1.41 6.72 4.48
N LEU A 21 -1.08 5.43 4.47
CA LEU A 21 -2.01 4.39 4.88
C LEU A 21 -2.37 4.52 6.36
N ALA A 22 -1.39 4.78 7.22
CA ALA A 22 -1.63 4.97 8.64
C ALA A 22 -2.60 6.13 8.91
N ASP A 23 -2.37 7.29 8.28
CA ASP A 23 -3.25 8.46 8.39
C ASP A 23 -4.64 8.19 7.78
N GLY A 24 -4.69 7.57 6.60
CA GLY A 24 -5.94 7.31 5.89
C GLY A 24 -6.84 6.25 6.54
N TYR A 25 -6.25 5.28 7.24
CA TYR A 25 -6.99 4.23 7.95
C TYR A 25 -7.05 4.44 9.47
N GLY A 26 -6.41 5.48 10.01
CA GLY A 26 -6.38 5.76 11.46
C GLY A 26 -5.65 4.69 12.27
N VAL A 27 -4.64 4.05 11.69
CA VAL A 27 -3.87 2.95 12.30
C VAL A 27 -2.43 3.37 12.62
N ALA A 28 -1.73 2.58 13.43
CA ALA A 28 -0.30 2.80 13.63
C ALA A 28 0.49 2.51 12.33
N VAL A 29 1.60 3.24 12.12
CA VAL A 29 2.50 3.02 10.96
C VAL A 29 3.01 1.58 10.90
N GLY A 30 3.28 0.95 12.05
CA GLY A 30 3.66 -0.46 12.13
C GLY A 30 2.58 -1.42 11.61
N THR A 31 1.30 -1.09 11.82
CA THR A 31 0.17 -1.86 11.27
C THR A 31 0.09 -1.71 9.76
N ALA A 32 0.22 -0.48 9.25
CA ALA A 32 0.26 -0.22 7.81
C ALA A 32 1.43 -0.95 7.12
N ARG A 33 2.61 -0.96 7.76
CA ARG A 33 3.77 -1.72 7.30
C ARG A 33 3.46 -3.21 7.19
N ARG A 34 2.92 -3.82 8.25
CA ARG A 34 2.57 -5.25 8.27
C ARG A 34 1.56 -5.60 7.18
N ALA A 35 0.58 -4.73 6.95
CA ALA A 35 -0.39 -4.91 5.87
C ALA A 35 0.28 -4.88 4.48
N ILE A 36 1.22 -3.95 4.23
CA ILE A 36 1.98 -3.91 2.98
C ILE A 36 2.86 -5.17 2.83
N GLU A 37 3.49 -5.63 3.91
CA GLU A 37 4.27 -6.86 3.93
C GLU A 37 3.41 -8.07 3.55
N GLU A 38 2.23 -8.24 4.16
CA GLU A 38 1.28 -9.30 3.79
C GLU A 38 0.81 -9.21 2.34
N LEU A 39 0.48 -8.00 1.85
CA LEU A 39 0.09 -7.82 0.44
C LEU A 39 1.22 -8.25 -0.51
N ARG A 40 2.47 -8.01 -0.13
CA ARG A 40 3.64 -8.42 -0.91
C ARG A 40 3.83 -9.94 -0.87
N GLU A 41 3.70 -10.54 0.30
CA GLU A 41 3.79 -12.01 0.46
C GLU A 41 2.71 -12.74 -0.34
N ARG A 42 1.53 -12.14 -0.44
CA ARG A 42 0.41 -12.63 -1.26
C ARG A 42 0.55 -12.33 -2.75
N GLY A 43 1.62 -11.65 -3.18
CA GLY A 43 1.82 -11.30 -4.57
C GLY A 43 0.82 -10.27 -5.10
N LEU A 44 0.22 -9.45 -4.25
CA LEU A 44 -0.73 -8.39 -4.62
C LEU A 44 -0.06 -7.02 -4.83
N VAL A 45 1.17 -6.87 -4.32
CA VAL A 45 2.00 -5.68 -4.56
C VAL A 45 3.47 -6.06 -4.81
N VAL A 46 4.15 -5.25 -5.63
CA VAL A 46 5.60 -5.32 -5.84
C VAL A 46 6.26 -4.04 -5.33
N THR A 47 7.34 -4.18 -4.57
CA THR A 47 8.15 -3.04 -4.11
C THR A 47 9.33 -2.82 -5.05
N LEU A 48 9.37 -1.65 -5.68
CA LEU A 48 10.50 -1.20 -6.46
C LEU A 48 11.37 -0.27 -5.60
N ALA A 49 12.64 -0.62 -5.43
CA ALA A 49 13.59 0.16 -4.64
C ALA A 49 13.59 1.64 -5.09
N SER A 50 13.52 2.55 -4.13
CA SER A 50 13.47 4.01 -4.35
C SER A 50 12.25 4.54 -5.15
N LYS A 51 11.29 3.68 -5.51
CA LYS A 51 10.09 4.04 -6.29
C LYS A 51 8.79 3.83 -5.49
N GLY A 52 8.81 2.88 -4.56
CA GLY A 52 7.68 2.53 -3.69
C GLY A 52 7.02 1.21 -4.09
N SER A 53 5.86 0.93 -3.52
CA SER A 53 5.08 -0.27 -3.81
C SER A 53 4.02 -0.01 -4.89
N PHE A 54 3.76 -0.98 -5.75
CA PHE A 54 2.79 -0.91 -6.83
C PHE A 54 1.86 -2.12 -6.78
N VAL A 55 0.57 -1.90 -7.02
CA VAL A 55 -0.43 -2.98 -7.08
C VAL A 55 -0.18 -3.82 -8.32
N VAL A 56 -0.25 -5.14 -8.18
CA VAL A 56 -0.19 -6.09 -9.29
C VAL A 56 -1.51 -6.84 -9.37
N GLU A 57 -1.82 -7.35 -10.55
CA GLU A 57 -2.95 -8.25 -10.71
C GLU A 57 -2.54 -9.61 -10.14
N PRO A 58 -3.28 -10.16 -9.15
CA PRO A 58 -3.08 -11.55 -8.75
C PRO A 58 -3.44 -12.47 -9.93
N ASP A 59 -2.69 -13.55 -10.09
CA ASP A 59 -3.00 -14.64 -11.02
C ASP A 59 -4.27 -15.40 -10.58
#